data_AF-A0A1I2AD53-F1
#
_entry.id   AF-A0A1I2AD53-F1
#
_cell.length_a   1.000
_cell.length_b   1.000
_cell.length_c   1.000
_cell.angle_alpha   90.00
_cell.angle_beta   90.00
_cell.angle_gamma   90.00
#
_symmetry.space_group_name_H-M   'P 1'
#
loop_
_entity.id
_entity.type
_entity.pdbx_description
1 polymer ?
#
loop_
_entity_poly.entity_id
_entity_poly.type
_entity_poly.pdbx_seq_one_letter_code
_entity_poly.pdbx_strand_id
1 'polypeptide(L)'
;MSVISQLNNGDEKVFKQTYDLLHRKVFRFFLKRNDSHDTAKELTQRTFIKLWQYKHTLKEEFSLETQLFTIANSVLVDHFRRETHQNNMQATLIVQMRDNQTIAHPMQEFEQVNYLNAAIANLPPVRKKVIELRLVHGFTNKEIAHHLSIQVKTVEDHITKALRHVRSIGII
;
A
#
# COMPACT_ATOMS: atom_id res chain seq x y z
N MET A 1 13.00 -27.90 -7.14
CA MET A 1 11.69 -27.33 -6.76
C MET A 1 11.82 -25.82 -6.71
N SER A 2 10.81 -25.07 -7.14
CA SER A 2 10.84 -23.60 -7.04
C SER A 2 10.80 -23.15 -5.58
N VAL A 3 11.21 -21.91 -5.28
CA VAL A 3 11.10 -21.31 -3.93
C VAL A 3 9.62 -21.27 -3.50
N ILE A 4 8.72 -20.95 -4.43
CA ILE A 4 7.28 -20.86 -4.19
C ILE A 4 6.70 -22.24 -3.87
N SER A 5 7.08 -23.28 -4.62
CA SER A 5 6.65 -24.66 -4.35
C SER A 5 7.11 -25.13 -2.96
N GLN A 6 8.34 -24.81 -2.55
CA GLN A 6 8.84 -25.15 -1.21
C GLN A 6 8.12 -24.37 -0.11
N LEU A 7 7.83 -23.09 -0.34
CA LEU A 7 6.97 -22.30 0.55
C LEU A 7 5.58 -22.92 0.66
N ASN A 8 4.95 -23.30 -0.45
CA ASN A 8 3.61 -23.91 -0.45
C ASN A 8 3.58 -25.20 0.38
N ASN A 9 4.66 -25.98 0.35
CA ASN A 9 4.83 -27.18 1.16
C ASN A 9 5.17 -26.91 2.64
N GLY A 10 5.28 -25.64 3.04
CA GLY A 10 5.54 -25.25 4.43
C GLY A 10 7.00 -25.39 4.85
N ASP A 11 7.95 -25.26 3.91
CA ASP A 11 9.37 -25.26 4.27
C ASP A 11 9.78 -23.98 5.04
N GLU A 12 9.96 -24.12 6.35
CA GLU A 12 10.36 -23.04 7.25
C GLU A 12 11.76 -22.48 6.94
N LYS A 13 12.69 -23.31 6.43
CA LYS A 13 14.03 -22.83 6.07
C LYS A 13 13.95 -21.88 4.87
N VAL A 14 13.15 -22.23 3.87
CA VAL A 14 12.92 -21.37 2.70
C VAL A 14 12.20 -20.09 3.09
N PHE A 15 11.25 -20.15 4.02
CA PHE A 15 10.63 -18.95 4.58
C PHE A 15 11.64 -18.05 5.30
N LYS A 16 12.51 -18.61 6.14
CA LYS A 16 13.56 -17.86 6.82
C LYS A 16 14.52 -17.19 5.82
N GLN A 17 14.95 -17.91 4.78
CA GLN A 17 15.79 -17.35 3.72
C GLN A 17 15.10 -16.20 2.99
N THR A 18 13.80 -16.36 2.70
CA THR A 18 12.97 -15.30 2.09
C THR A 18 12.92 -14.07 2.99
N TYR A 19 12.71 -14.27 4.29
CA TYR A 19 12.71 -13.20 5.28
C TYR A 19 14.06 -12.48 5.34
N ASP A 20 15.15 -13.22 5.50
CA ASP A 20 16.51 -12.67 5.60
C ASP A 20 16.86 -11.82 4.36
N LEU A 21 16.41 -12.23 3.17
CA LEU A 21 16.63 -11.52 1.92
C LEU A 21 15.75 -10.26 1.75
N LEU A 22 14.46 -10.33 2.09
CA LEU A 22 13.48 -9.32 1.70
C LEU A 22 13.04 -8.39 2.84
N HIS A 23 13.26 -8.74 4.10
CA HIS A 23 12.76 -7.95 5.24
C HIS A 23 13.22 -6.50 5.21
N ARG A 24 14.49 -6.22 4.88
CA ARG A 24 15.02 -4.85 4.80
C ARG A 24 14.33 -4.03 3.72
N LYS A 25 13.99 -4.66 2.58
CA LYS A 25 13.30 -3.98 1.48
C LYS A 25 11.86 -3.64 1.87
N VAL A 26 11.16 -4.57 2.50
CA VAL A 26 9.79 -4.38 3.00
C VAL A 26 9.76 -3.32 4.11
N PHE A 27 10.71 -3.38 5.04
CA PHE A 27 10.85 -2.38 6.09
C PHE A 27 11.06 -0.96 5.53
N ARG A 28 11.99 -0.80 4.59
CA ARG A 28 12.20 0.49 3.90
C ARG A 28 10.99 0.93 3.10
N PHE A 29 10.20 0.02 2.55
CA PHE A 29 8.96 0.33 1.85
C PHE A 29 7.93 0.99 2.78
N PHE A 30 7.78 0.47 4.01
CA PHE A 30 6.89 1.04 5.02
C PHE A 30 7.44 2.32 5.64
N LEU A 31 8.75 2.38 5.93
CA LEU A 31 9.39 3.58 6.50
C LEU A 31 9.29 4.80 5.56
N LYS A 32 9.28 4.58 4.24
CA LYS A 32 9.05 5.67 3.28
C LYS A 32 7.60 6.18 3.22
N ARG A 33 6.67 5.50 3.90
CA ARG A 33 5.22 5.74 3.84
C ARG A 33 4.59 5.98 5.21
N ASN A 34 5.35 5.85 6.28
CA ASN A 34 4.94 6.07 7.66
C ASN A 34 6.11 6.74 8.38
N ASP A 35 5.83 7.72 9.24
CA ASP A 35 6.88 8.46 9.95
C ASP A 35 7.39 7.74 11.21
N SER A 36 6.78 6.61 11.57
CA SER A 36 7.16 5.80 12.74
C SER A 36 7.96 4.55 12.35
N HIS A 37 9.17 4.45 12.91
CA HIS A 37 10.02 3.27 12.80
C HIS A 37 9.33 2.01 13.38
N ASP A 38 8.64 2.15 14.50
CA ASP A 38 7.95 1.04 15.16
C ASP A 38 6.77 0.55 14.32
N THR A 39 6.00 1.49 13.74
CA THR A 39 4.93 1.15 12.80
C THR A 39 5.50 0.40 11.59
N ALA A 40 6.61 0.88 11.02
CA ALA A 40 7.24 0.20 9.89
C ALA A 40 7.69 -1.24 10.24
N LYS A 41 8.17 -1.46 11.46
CA LYS A 41 8.55 -2.80 11.96
C LYS A 41 7.34 -3.71 12.12
N GLU A 42 6.25 -3.22 12.71
CA GLU A 42 5.00 -3.97 12.87
C GLU A 42 4.41 -4.37 11.51
N LEU A 43 4.31 -3.43 10.57
CA LEU A 43 3.75 -3.70 9.24
C LEU A 43 4.62 -4.68 8.45
N THR A 44 5.95 -4.61 8.61
CA THR A 44 6.88 -5.60 8.06
C THR A 44 6.58 -6.99 8.62
N GLN A 45 6.48 -7.12 9.93
CA GLN A 45 6.18 -8.40 10.57
C GLN A 45 4.83 -8.97 10.09
N ARG A 46 3.78 -8.14 10.06
CA ARG A 46 2.45 -8.53 9.57
C ARG A 46 2.46 -8.99 8.12
N THR A 47 3.30 -8.39 7.29
CA THR A 47 3.47 -8.79 5.88
C THR A 47 4.00 -10.22 5.78
N PHE A 48 5.05 -10.56 6.52
CA PHE A 48 5.62 -11.92 6.49
C PHE A 48 4.72 -12.96 7.16
N ILE A 49 3.97 -12.57 8.20
CA ILE A 49 2.93 -13.44 8.77
C ILE A 49 1.86 -13.75 7.72
N LYS A 50 1.35 -12.73 7.01
CA LYS A 50 0.39 -12.95 5.91
C LYS A 50 1.00 -13.82 4.79
N LEU A 51 2.26 -13.59 4.40
CA LEU A 51 2.94 -14.46 3.44
C LEU A 51 2.90 -15.93 3.88
N TRP A 52 3.21 -16.22 5.14
CA TRP A 52 3.20 -17.59 5.66
C TRP A 52 1.79 -18.20 5.74
N GLN A 53 0.80 -17.41 6.17
CA GLN A 53 -0.58 -17.86 6.27
C GLN A 53 -1.18 -18.19 4.88
N TYR A 54 -0.94 -17.31 3.92
CA TYR A 54 -1.49 -17.41 2.57
C TYR A 54 -0.49 -17.96 1.55
N LYS A 55 0.56 -18.67 1.99
CA LYS A 55 1.58 -19.23 1.10
C LYS A 55 0.98 -20.05 -0.05
N HIS A 56 -0.05 -20.85 0.23
CA HIS A 56 -0.77 -21.65 -0.77
C HIS A 56 -1.42 -20.85 -1.91
N THR A 57 -1.60 -19.53 -1.78
CA THR A 57 -2.13 -18.67 -2.85
C THR A 57 -1.03 -18.13 -3.77
N LEU A 58 0.24 -18.39 -3.47
CA LEU A 58 1.37 -17.95 -4.28
C LEU A 58 1.38 -18.69 -5.62
N LYS A 59 1.58 -17.93 -6.69
CA LYS A 59 1.62 -18.46 -8.05
C LYS A 59 3.03 -18.38 -8.63
N GLU A 60 3.49 -19.46 -9.25
CA GLU A 60 4.84 -19.54 -9.84
C GLU A 60 5.04 -18.61 -11.05
N GLU A 61 3.95 -18.22 -11.70
CA GLU A 61 3.93 -17.26 -12.82
C GLU A 61 4.42 -15.85 -12.41
N PHE A 62 4.42 -15.53 -11.11
CA PHE A 62 4.89 -14.25 -10.58
C PHE A 62 6.07 -14.42 -9.64
N SER A 63 6.97 -13.42 -9.61
CA SER A 63 8.08 -13.45 -8.67
C SER A 63 7.57 -13.39 -7.22
N LEU A 64 8.27 -14.07 -6.30
CA LEU A 64 7.94 -14.03 -4.88
C LEU A 64 8.03 -12.60 -4.32
N GLU A 65 9.00 -11.81 -4.77
CA GLU A 65 9.15 -10.41 -4.36
C GLU A 65 7.94 -9.57 -4.77
N THR A 66 7.41 -9.76 -5.99
CA THR A 66 6.19 -9.06 -6.43
C THR A 66 4.99 -9.39 -5.54
N GLN A 67 4.74 -10.68 -5.31
CA GLN A 67 3.62 -11.13 -4.51
C GLN A 67 3.75 -10.67 -3.04
N LEU A 68 4.97 -10.63 -2.51
CA LEU A 68 5.25 -10.10 -1.19
C LEU A 68 4.91 -8.61 -1.07
N PHE A 69 5.24 -7.80 -2.09
CA PHE A 69 4.89 -6.37 -2.08
C PHE A 69 3.39 -6.11 -2.28
N THR A 70 2.67 -6.98 -2.98
CA THR A 70 1.20 -6.97 -3.00
C THR A 70 0.64 -7.21 -1.60
N ILE A 71 1.16 -8.19 -0.86
CA ILE A 71 0.77 -8.44 0.53
C ILE A 71 1.11 -7.23 1.42
N ALA A 72 2.32 -6.67 1.28
CA ALA A 72 2.75 -5.50 2.04
C ALA A 72 1.82 -4.31 1.82
N ASN A 73 1.37 -4.11 0.59
CA ASN A 73 0.45 -3.05 0.26
C ASN A 73 -0.96 -3.27 0.84
N SER A 74 -1.47 -4.51 0.81
CA SER A 74 -2.71 -4.85 1.53
C SER A 74 -2.59 -4.56 3.02
N VAL A 75 -1.45 -4.89 3.65
CA VAL A 75 -1.19 -4.57 5.07
C VAL A 75 -1.19 -3.06 5.32
N LEU A 76 -0.62 -2.26 4.40
CA LEU A 76 -0.61 -0.81 4.50
C LEU A 76 -2.03 -0.22 4.41
N VAL A 77 -2.82 -0.67 3.43
CA VAL A 77 -4.22 -0.23 3.26
C VAL A 77 -5.04 -0.59 4.49
N ASP A 78 -4.86 -1.80 5.02
CA ASP A 78 -5.53 -2.24 6.25
C ASP A 78 -5.13 -1.36 7.45
N HIS A 79 -3.87 -0.91 7.52
CA HIS A 79 -3.38 -0.02 8.57
C HIS A 79 -4.02 1.35 8.50
N PHE A 80 -3.95 2.03 7.35
CA PHE A 80 -4.57 3.35 7.18
C PHE A 80 -6.08 3.32 7.36
N ARG A 81 -6.76 2.23 6.94
CA ARG A 81 -8.19 2.06 7.19
C ARG A 81 -8.51 1.99 8.69
N ARG A 82 -7.65 1.36 9.49
CA ARG A 82 -7.81 1.31 10.95
C ARG A 82 -7.51 2.65 11.58
N GLU A 83 -6.45 3.34 11.17
CA GLU A 83 -6.11 4.67 11.68
C GLU A 83 -7.22 5.68 11.38
N THR A 84 -7.75 5.69 10.15
CA THR A 84 -8.88 6.56 9.80
C THR A 84 -10.14 6.23 10.59
N HIS A 85 -10.48 4.96 10.80
CA HIS A 85 -11.58 4.58 11.68
C HIS A 85 -11.34 4.99 13.14
N GLN A 86 -10.12 4.80 13.66
CA GLN A 86 -9.76 5.18 15.02
C GLN A 86 -9.75 6.70 15.20
N ASN A 87 -9.26 7.45 14.21
CA ASN A 87 -9.27 8.91 14.20
C ASN A 87 -10.70 9.45 14.08
N ASN A 88 -11.58 8.80 13.33
CA ASN A 88 -13.00 9.16 13.27
C ASN A 88 -13.73 8.86 14.58
N MET A 89 -13.38 7.75 15.25
CA MET A 89 -13.93 7.42 16.57
C MET A 89 -13.38 8.35 17.65
N GLN A 90 -12.08 8.67 17.63
CA GLN A 90 -11.48 9.67 18.50
C GLN A 90 -12.04 11.06 18.21
N ALA A 91 -12.25 11.45 16.96
CA ALA A 91 -12.92 12.71 16.61
C ALA A 91 -14.35 12.74 17.15
N THR A 92 -15.09 11.62 17.08
CA THR A 92 -16.43 11.51 17.70
C THR A 92 -16.38 11.63 19.23
N LEU A 93 -15.40 10.99 19.87
CA LEU A 93 -15.19 11.07 21.32
C LEU A 93 -14.72 12.47 21.75
N ILE A 94 -13.84 13.11 20.98
CA ILE A 94 -13.36 14.47 21.18
C ILE A 94 -14.50 15.47 20.97
N VAL A 95 -15.40 15.25 20.01
CA VAL A 95 -16.62 16.06 19.81
C VAL A 95 -17.56 15.93 21.01
N GLN A 96 -17.72 14.73 21.58
CA GLN A 96 -18.52 14.53 22.81
C GLN A 96 -17.86 15.13 24.07
N MET A 97 -16.53 15.26 24.11
CA MET A 97 -15.80 15.92 25.20
C MET A 97 -15.64 17.43 25.00
N ARG A 98 -15.87 17.95 23.78
CA ARG A 98 -15.73 19.37 23.40
C ARG A 98 -16.93 20.26 23.71
N ASP A 99 -18.02 19.72 24.26
CA ASP A 99 -19.13 20.53 24.78
C ASP A 99 -18.76 21.35 26.02
N ASN A 100 -17.51 21.31 26.50
CA ASN A 100 -17.13 22.04 27.71
C ASN A 100 -15.80 22.79 27.72
N GLN A 101 -15.11 23.07 26.59
CA GLN A 101 -14.12 24.17 26.53
C GLN A 101 -13.51 24.40 25.15
N THR A 102 -13.23 25.68 24.90
CA THR A 102 -12.83 26.39 23.67
C THR A 102 -11.71 25.76 22.83
N ILE A 103 -11.87 25.96 21.52
CA ILE A 103 -11.18 25.36 20.38
C ILE A 103 -9.72 25.80 20.24
N ALA A 104 -8.83 24.83 20.01
CA ALA A 104 -7.62 24.98 19.20
C ALA A 104 -7.59 23.88 18.12
N HIS A 105 -7.23 24.27 16.90
CA HIS A 105 -7.43 23.58 15.62
C HIS A 105 -6.60 22.30 15.38
N PRO A 106 -7.18 21.28 14.71
CA PRO A 106 -6.46 20.32 13.88
C PRO A 106 -7.02 20.31 12.44
N MET A 107 -6.93 21.44 11.72
CA MET A 107 -7.60 21.61 10.41
C MET A 107 -6.71 21.30 9.20
N GLN A 108 -5.39 21.21 9.36
CA GLN A 108 -4.46 21.08 8.22
C GLN A 108 -4.25 19.65 7.70
N GLU A 109 -4.28 18.62 8.55
CA GLU A 109 -4.04 17.23 8.11
C GLU A 109 -5.26 16.59 7.42
N PHE A 110 -6.47 16.95 7.85
CA PHE A 110 -7.72 16.45 7.26
C PHE A 110 -7.95 16.99 5.85
N GLU A 111 -7.46 18.20 5.58
CA GLU A 111 -7.54 18.82 4.26
C GLU A 111 -6.66 18.06 3.25
N GLN A 112 -5.39 17.75 3.58
CA GLN A 112 -4.46 17.09 2.65
C GLN A 112 -4.91 15.70 2.17
N VAL A 113 -5.50 14.88 3.06
CA VAL A 113 -5.99 13.54 2.70
C VAL A 113 -7.21 13.60 1.78
N ASN A 114 -8.08 14.60 1.97
CA ASN A 114 -9.23 14.83 1.09
C ASN A 114 -8.80 15.31 -0.31
N TYR A 115 -7.75 16.13 -0.41
CA TYR A 115 -7.23 16.61 -1.70
C TYR A 115 -6.58 15.50 -2.53
N LEU A 116 -5.84 14.57 -1.92
CA LEU A 116 -5.26 13.43 -2.64
C LEU A 116 -6.35 12.52 -3.23
N ASN A 117 -7.40 12.24 -2.45
CA ASN A 117 -8.54 11.46 -2.91
C ASN A 117 -9.31 12.17 -4.04
N ALA A 118 -9.48 13.49 -3.94
CA ALA A 118 -10.08 14.31 -5.00
C ALA A 118 -9.23 14.35 -6.29
N ALA A 119 -7.90 14.45 -6.16
CA ALA A 119 -6.97 14.43 -7.29
C ALA A 119 -6.98 13.08 -8.02
N ILE A 120 -7.13 11.97 -7.28
CA ILE A 120 -7.27 10.63 -7.87
C ILE A 120 -8.66 10.45 -8.50
N ALA A 121 -9.71 11.04 -7.92
CA ALA A 121 -11.07 10.98 -8.46
C ALA A 121 -11.19 11.65 -9.84
N ASN A 122 -10.43 12.73 -10.08
CA ASN A 122 -10.43 13.49 -11.33
C ASN A 122 -9.52 12.90 -12.43
N LEU A 123 -8.82 11.80 -12.16
CA LEU A 123 -8.05 11.11 -13.20
C LEU A 123 -8.98 10.46 -14.23
N PRO A 124 -8.62 10.50 -15.53
CA PRO A 124 -9.35 9.73 -16.54
C PRO A 124 -9.39 8.24 -16.19
N PRO A 125 -10.47 7.52 -16.57
CA PRO A 125 -10.80 6.20 -16.04
C PRO A 125 -9.65 5.19 -16.13
N VAL A 126 -8.95 5.16 -17.26
CA VAL A 126 -7.81 4.27 -17.50
C VAL A 126 -6.63 4.60 -16.59
N ARG A 127 -6.33 5.89 -16.35
CA ARG A 127 -5.25 6.31 -15.45
C ARG A 127 -5.58 6.03 -14.00
N LYS A 128 -6.83 6.27 -13.60
CA LYS A 128 -7.34 5.90 -12.28
C LYS A 128 -7.18 4.40 -12.05
N LYS A 129 -7.55 3.58 -13.04
CA LYS A 129 -7.40 2.12 -12.97
C LYS A 129 -5.95 1.68 -12.89
N VAL A 130 -5.05 2.27 -13.68
CA VAL A 130 -3.60 2.01 -13.60
C VAL A 130 -3.04 2.36 -12.22
N ILE A 131 -3.42 3.50 -11.66
CA ILE A 131 -2.98 3.94 -10.34
C ILE A 131 -3.56 3.07 -9.23
N GLU A 132 -4.82 2.66 -9.34
CA GLU A 132 -5.46 1.71 -8.42
C GLU A 132 -4.74 0.35 -8.46
N LEU A 133 -4.51 -0.21 -9.65
CA LEU A 133 -3.77 -1.47 -9.80
C LEU A 133 -2.34 -1.37 -9.24
N ARG A 134 -1.71 -0.19 -9.35
CA ARG A 134 -0.37 0.05 -8.81
C ARG A 134 -0.36 0.24 -7.29
N LEU A 135 -1.25 1.08 -6.76
CA LEU A 135 -1.24 1.55 -5.38
C LEU A 135 -2.12 0.73 -4.44
N VAL A 136 -3.12 0.02 -4.94
CA VAL A 136 -4.03 -0.83 -4.16
C VAL A 136 -3.65 -2.30 -4.35
N HIS A 137 -3.36 -2.71 -5.59
CA HIS A 137 -3.07 -4.10 -5.91
C HIS A 137 -1.57 -4.43 -6.04
N GLY A 138 -0.70 -3.42 -6.04
CA GLY A 138 0.76 -3.60 -6.03
C GLY A 138 1.35 -4.11 -7.36
N PHE A 139 0.58 -4.09 -8.45
CA PHE A 139 1.03 -4.65 -9.73
C PHE A 139 2.19 -3.86 -10.34
N THR A 140 3.13 -4.59 -10.94
CA THR A 140 4.20 -4.05 -11.76
C THR A 140 3.67 -3.47 -13.06
N ASN A 141 4.46 -2.66 -13.75
CA ASN A 141 4.03 -2.06 -15.02
C ASN A 141 3.70 -3.13 -16.08
N LYS A 142 4.42 -4.27 -16.04
CA LYS A 142 4.19 -5.41 -16.94
C LYS A 142 2.87 -6.13 -16.63
N GLU A 143 2.55 -6.29 -15.36
CA GLU A 143 1.29 -6.94 -14.93
C GLU A 143 0.09 -6.05 -15.19
N ILE A 144 0.20 -4.73 -14.96
CA ILE A 144 -0.85 -3.78 -15.33
C ILE A 144 -1.06 -3.77 -16.84
N ALA A 145 0.02 -3.83 -17.62
CA ALA A 145 -0.03 -3.89 -19.07
C ALA A 145 -0.77 -5.14 -19.56
N HIS A 146 -0.44 -6.29 -18.97
CA HIS A 146 -1.13 -7.54 -19.26
C HIS A 146 -2.61 -7.49 -18.84
N HIS A 147 -2.90 -7.02 -17.62
CA HIS A 147 -4.25 -6.97 -17.06
C HIS A 147 -5.18 -5.99 -17.81
N LEU A 148 -4.64 -4.91 -18.37
CA LEU A 148 -5.40 -3.92 -19.13
C LEU A 148 -5.29 -4.11 -20.64
N SER A 149 -4.58 -5.15 -21.11
CA SER A 149 -4.30 -5.40 -22.53
C SER A 149 -3.70 -4.19 -23.26
N ILE A 150 -2.78 -3.47 -22.59
CA ILE A 150 -2.06 -2.31 -23.14
C ILE A 150 -0.56 -2.53 -23.08
N GLN A 151 0.23 -1.71 -23.80
CA GLN A 151 1.68 -1.81 -23.73
C GLN A 151 2.22 -1.32 -22.39
N VAL A 152 3.33 -1.91 -21.93
CA VAL A 152 4.06 -1.49 -20.70
C VAL A 152 4.41 -0.01 -20.74
N LYS A 153 4.82 0.49 -21.92
CA LYS A 153 5.12 1.90 -22.15
C LYS A 153 3.90 2.80 -21.95
N THR A 154 2.70 2.31 -22.30
CA THR A 154 1.42 3.01 -22.06
C THR A 154 1.08 3.06 -20.57
N VAL A 155 1.40 2.01 -19.81
CA VAL A 155 1.26 2.01 -18.34
C VAL A 155 2.19 3.04 -17.70
N GLU A 156 3.45 3.07 -18.11
CA GLU A 156 4.44 4.04 -17.62
C GLU A 156 4.02 5.49 -17.90
N ASP A 157 3.49 5.74 -19.10
CA ASP A 157 2.94 7.03 -19.48
C ASP A 157 1.71 7.40 -18.64
N HIS A 158 0.80 6.45 -18.37
CA HIS A 158 -0.34 6.66 -17.49
C HIS A 158 0.07 6.97 -16.05
N ILE A 159 1.07 6.27 -15.50
CA ILE A 159 1.61 6.54 -14.16
C ILE A 159 2.24 7.94 -14.13
N THR A 160 3.08 8.26 -15.11
CA THR A 160 3.76 9.56 -15.20
C THR A 160 2.76 10.71 -15.29
N LYS A 161 1.74 10.57 -16.15
CA LYS A 161 0.68 11.57 -16.30
C LYS A 161 -0.19 11.71 -15.05
N ALA A 162 -0.46 10.62 -14.35
CA ALA A 162 -1.21 10.66 -13.10
C ALA A 162 -0.43 11.35 -11.98
N LEU A 163 0.87 11.05 -11.82
CA LEU A 163 1.73 11.73 -10.86
C LEU A 163 1.84 13.23 -11.16
N ARG A 164 1.96 13.60 -12.44
CA ARG A 164 1.95 15.01 -12.87
C ARG A 164 0.62 15.71 -12.55
N HIS A 165 -0.50 15.02 -12.73
CA HIS A 165 -1.82 15.56 -12.42
C HIS A 165 -1.99 15.81 -10.91
N VAL A 166 -1.57 14.85 -10.08
CA VAL A 166 -1.56 15.00 -8.62
C VAL A 166 -0.64 16.16 -8.20
N ARG A 167 0.53 16.31 -8.83
CA ARG A 167 1.44 17.46 -8.59
C ARG A 167 0.85 18.80 -9.03
N SER A 168 0.18 18.87 -10.18
CA SER A 168 -0.42 20.13 -10.68
C SER A 168 -1.58 20.63 -9.82
N ILE A 169 -2.18 19.77 -9.01
CA ILE A 169 -3.27 20.12 -8.09
C ILE A 169 -2.71 20.65 -6.74
N GLY A 170 -1.39 20.65 -6.55
CA GLY A 170 -0.72 21.37 -5.48
C GLY A 170 -0.29 20.48 -4.32
N ILE A 171 0.81 19.75 -4.49
CA ILE A 171 1.80 19.51 -3.42
C ILE A 171 3.18 19.56 -4.08
N ILE A 172 3.82 20.71 -3.90
CA ILE A 172 5.25 21.12 -3.91
C ILE A 172 5.31 22.54 -4.49
#